data_AF-M7C902-F1
#
_entry.id   AF-M7C902-F1
#
_cell.length_a   1.000
_cell.length_b   1.000
_cell.length_c   1.000
_cell.angle_alpha   90.00
_cell.angle_beta   90.00
_cell.angle_gamma   90.00
#
_symmetry.space_group_name_H-M   'P 1'
#
loop_
_entity.id
_entity.type
_entity.pdbx_description
1 polymer ?
#
loop_
_entity_poly.entity_id
_entity_poly.type
_entity_poly.pdbx_seq_one_letter_code
_entity_poly.pdbx_strand_id
1 'polypeptide(L)'
;MDGAGGVSSSALEKNVAELTVMDVYDIASLVGQEFERVIDQHGCEAIARLMPKVVRVLEILEVLVSRNHIHPEMEELRLEPDRLRPGRVDRIEKEKKHQKELELVEDVWRGEAQDLLTQIAQLQEENKQLMTNLSHKDINFTEEEFQKHEGKFNI
;
A
#
# COMPACT_ATOMS: atom_id res chain seq x y z
N MET A 1 -10.52 -56.91 15.62
CA MET A 1 -10.62 -55.56 16.24
C MET A 1 -9.71 -55.60 17.43
N ASP A 2 -8.47 -55.12 17.32
CA ASP A 2 -7.55 -55.05 18.46
C ASP A 2 -6.54 -53.93 18.24
N GLY A 3 -6.48 -52.99 19.20
CA GLY A 3 -5.23 -52.42 19.67
C GLY A 3 -4.67 -51.15 19.00
N ALA A 4 -5.43 -50.06 18.94
CA ALA A 4 -4.86 -48.72 18.73
C ALA A 4 -4.18 -48.22 20.03
N GLY A 5 -2.97 -48.68 20.32
CA GLY A 5 -2.20 -48.34 21.53
C GLY A 5 -0.95 -47.49 21.29
N GLY A 6 -0.80 -46.86 20.13
CA GLY A 6 0.48 -46.26 19.70
C GLY A 6 0.65 -44.75 19.85
N VAL A 7 -0.37 -44.00 20.28
CA VAL A 7 -0.34 -42.52 20.17
C VAL A 7 0.01 -41.82 21.48
N SER A 8 -0.20 -42.46 22.63
CA SER A 8 -0.22 -41.75 23.93
C SER A 8 1.15 -41.41 24.53
N SER A 9 2.25 -42.11 24.17
CA SER A 9 3.58 -41.80 24.74
C SER A 9 4.20 -40.49 24.22
N SER A 10 3.68 -39.94 23.13
CA SER A 10 4.32 -38.83 22.42
C SER A 10 4.11 -37.47 23.10
N ALA A 11 2.98 -37.24 23.77
CA ALA A 11 2.64 -35.91 24.29
C ALA A 11 3.59 -35.42 25.40
N LEU A 12 4.12 -36.33 26.23
CA LEU A 12 5.10 -36.00 27.28
C LEU A 12 6.51 -35.73 26.76
N GLU A 13 6.84 -36.22 25.56
CA GLU A 13 8.15 -36.06 24.92
C GLU A 13 8.21 -34.84 23.99
N LYS A 14 7.06 -34.24 23.68
CA LYS A 14 6.97 -33.04 22.83
C LYS A 14 7.61 -31.83 23.51
N ASN A 15 8.18 -30.95 22.69
CA ASN A 15 8.70 -29.68 23.17
C ASN A 15 7.57 -28.84 23.76
N VAL A 16 7.80 -28.21 24.92
CA VAL A 16 6.81 -27.37 25.61
C VAL A 16 6.28 -26.24 24.72
N ALA A 17 7.11 -25.69 23.83
CA ALA A 17 6.71 -24.64 22.90
C ALA A 17 5.75 -25.12 21.79
N GLU A 18 5.71 -26.43 21.53
CA GLU A 18 4.91 -27.07 20.47
C GLU A 18 3.69 -27.80 21.03
N LEU A 19 3.49 -27.78 22.34
CA LEU A 19 2.32 -28.38 22.97
C LEU A 19 1.04 -27.71 22.43
N THR A 20 0.06 -28.55 22.13
CA THR A 20 -1.30 -28.14 21.78
C THR A 20 -2.25 -28.44 22.91
N VAL A 21 -3.45 -27.86 22.87
CA VAL A 21 -4.53 -28.16 23.83
C VAL A 21 -4.83 -29.68 23.83
N MET A 22 -4.74 -30.33 22.67
CA MET A 22 -4.94 -31.76 22.51
C MET A 22 -3.90 -32.58 23.28
N ASP A 23 -2.63 -32.13 23.28
CA ASP A 23 -1.57 -32.77 24.06
C ASP A 23 -1.79 -32.66 25.56
N VAL A 24 -2.40 -31.57 26.05
CA VAL A 24 -2.76 -31.41 27.46
C VAL A 24 -3.84 -32.43 27.86
N TYR A 25 -4.82 -32.70 26.99
CA TYR A 25 -5.82 -33.75 27.22
C TYR A 25 -5.20 -35.16 27.21
N ASP A 26 -4.26 -35.42 26.31
CA ASP A 26 -3.53 -36.70 26.27
C ASP A 26 -2.72 -36.91 27.56
N ILE A 27 -2.01 -35.88 28.03
CA ILE A 27 -1.28 -35.89 29.31
C ILE A 27 -2.25 -36.11 30.49
N ALA A 28 -3.40 -35.44 30.50
CA ALA A 28 -4.41 -35.62 31.54
C ALA A 28 -4.92 -37.07 31.60
N SER A 29 -5.10 -37.71 30.44
CA SER A 29 -5.49 -39.13 30.37
C SER A 29 -4.42 -40.05 30.96
N LEU A 30 -3.14 -39.84 30.62
CA LEU A 30 -2.03 -40.62 31.18
C LEU A 30 -1.94 -40.47 32.71
N VAL A 31 -2.05 -39.24 33.19
CA VAL A 31 -2.04 -38.95 34.63
C VAL A 31 -3.24 -39.59 35.34
N GLY A 32 -4.41 -39.58 34.71
CA GLY A 32 -5.61 -40.27 35.20
C GLY A 32 -5.42 -41.78 35.32
N GLN A 33 -4.79 -42.42 34.33
CA GLN A 33 -4.49 -43.86 34.36
C GLN A 33 -3.53 -44.24 35.50
N GLU A 34 -2.51 -43.41 35.76
CA GLU A 34 -1.61 -43.65 36.90
C GLU A 34 -2.33 -43.43 38.25
N PHE A 35 -3.27 -42.49 38.32
CA PHE A 35 -4.12 -42.35 39.49
C PHE A 35 -5.04 -43.55 39.70
N GLU A 36 -5.67 -44.10 38.66
CA GLU A 36 -6.46 -45.33 38.77
C GLU A 36 -5.62 -46.48 39.34
N ARG A 37 -4.39 -46.68 38.84
CA ARG A 37 -3.48 -47.72 39.36
C ARG A 37 -3.14 -47.54 40.84
N VAL A 38 -2.93 -46.30 41.28
CA VAL A 38 -2.64 -46.01 42.70
C VAL A 38 -3.89 -46.20 43.56
N ILE A 39 -5.06 -45.84 43.07
CA ILE A 39 -6.36 -46.09 43.75
C ILE A 39 -6.58 -47.58 43.94
N ASP A 40 -6.32 -48.40 42.93
CA ASP A 40 -6.48 -49.86 43.00
C ASP A 40 -5.60 -50.50 44.09
N GLN A 41 -4.42 -49.94 44.34
CA GLN A 41 -3.44 -50.49 45.29
C GLN A 41 -3.55 -49.91 46.70
N HIS A 42 -3.91 -48.63 46.83
CA HIS A 42 -3.81 -47.88 48.09
C HIS A 42 -5.15 -47.26 48.54
N GLY A 43 -6.21 -47.42 47.74
CA GLY A 43 -7.53 -46.84 47.98
C GLY A 43 -7.65 -45.36 47.55
N CYS A 44 -8.88 -44.91 47.36
CA CYS A 44 -9.20 -43.59 46.83
C CYS A 44 -8.71 -42.41 47.72
N GLU A 45 -8.63 -42.63 49.03
CA GLU A 45 -8.18 -41.60 49.98
C GLU A 45 -6.74 -41.13 49.72
N ALA A 46 -5.89 -41.99 49.16
CA ALA A 46 -4.51 -41.67 48.84
C ALA A 46 -4.38 -40.51 47.83
N ILE A 47 -5.35 -40.35 46.92
CA ILE A 47 -5.29 -39.36 45.82
C ILE A 47 -6.34 -38.27 45.98
N ALA A 48 -7.38 -38.46 46.81
CA ALA A 48 -8.50 -37.52 46.96
C ALA A 48 -8.08 -36.05 47.20
N ARG A 49 -6.99 -35.80 47.93
CA ARG A 49 -6.47 -34.44 48.17
C ARG A 49 -5.53 -33.92 47.08
N LEU A 50 -4.93 -34.81 46.30
CA LEU A 50 -4.00 -34.48 45.22
C LEU A 50 -4.74 -34.20 43.90
N MET A 51 -5.79 -34.96 43.63
CA MET A 51 -6.62 -34.86 42.42
C MET A 51 -7.00 -33.41 42.06
N PRO A 52 -7.62 -32.60 42.95
CA PRO A 52 -8.01 -31.23 42.59
C PRO A 52 -6.80 -30.31 42.29
N LYS A 53 -5.63 -30.60 42.85
CA LYS A 53 -4.41 -29.82 42.56
C LYS A 53 -3.86 -30.13 41.18
N VAL A 54 -3.89 -31.40 40.77
CA VAL A 54 -3.45 -31.82 39.44
C VAL A 54 -4.40 -31.32 38.36
N VAL A 55 -5.71 -31.41 38.60
CA VAL A 55 -6.71 -30.77 37.72
C VAL A 55 -6.41 -29.28 37.56
N ARG A 56 -6.13 -28.57 38.68
CA ARG A 56 -5.80 -27.14 38.61
C ARG A 56 -4.54 -26.84 37.79
N VAL A 57 -3.51 -27.67 37.89
CA VAL A 57 -2.28 -27.50 37.09
C VAL A 57 -2.55 -27.74 35.61
N LEU A 58 -3.34 -28.76 35.27
CA LEU A 58 -3.73 -29.06 33.89
C LEU A 58 -4.59 -27.93 33.28
N GLU A 59 -5.53 -27.36 34.05
CA GLU A 59 -6.29 -26.16 33.64
C GLU A 59 -5.38 -24.96 33.34
N ILE A 60 -4.40 -24.70 34.22
CA ILE A 60 -3.44 -23.60 34.02
C ILE A 60 -2.61 -23.86 32.75
N LEU A 61 -2.17 -25.10 32.56
CA LEU A 61 -1.40 -25.49 31.37
C LEU A 61 -2.23 -25.29 30.09
N GLU A 62 -3.50 -25.70 30.08
CA GLU A 62 -4.41 -25.51 28.95
C GLU A 62 -4.55 -24.04 28.57
N VAL A 63 -4.73 -23.14 29.56
CA VAL A 63 -4.82 -21.70 29.32
C VAL A 63 -3.52 -21.14 28.75
N LEU A 64 -2.37 -21.56 29.26
CA LEU A 64 -1.07 -21.09 28.79
C LEU A 64 -0.79 -21.56 27.36
N VAL A 65 -1.04 -22.84 27.06
CA VAL A 65 -0.89 -23.41 25.73
C VAL A 65 -1.83 -22.73 24.73
N SER A 66 -3.10 -22.52 25.10
CA SER A 66 -4.08 -21.82 24.25
C SER A 66 -3.65 -20.39 23.92
N ARG A 67 -3.13 -19.65 24.92
CA ARG A 67 -2.62 -18.28 24.70
C ARG A 67 -1.36 -18.25 23.87
N ASN A 68 -0.48 -19.23 24.03
CA ASN A 68 0.77 -19.31 23.26
C ASN A 68 0.50 -19.56 21.77
N HIS A 69 -0.62 -20.20 21.41
CA HIS A 69 -1.05 -20.33 20.01
C HIS A 69 -1.60 -19.01 19.42
N ILE A 70 -2.20 -18.16 20.25
CA ILE A 70 -2.77 -16.86 19.84
C ILE A 70 -1.68 -15.76 19.78
N HIS A 71 -0.64 -15.87 20.60
CA HIS A 71 0.47 -14.91 20.65
C HIS A 71 1.19 -14.67 19.31
N PRO A 72 1.54 -15.69 18.49
CA PRO A 72 2.18 -15.46 17.20
C PRO A 72 1.28 -14.71 16.21
N GLU A 73 -0.02 -15.03 16.15
CA GLU A 73 -0.99 -14.32 15.31
C GLU A 73 -1.19 -12.86 15.77
N MET A 74 -1.22 -12.64 17.09
CA MET A 74 -1.27 -11.30 17.66
C MET A 74 -0.01 -10.46 17.35
N GLU A 75 1.18 -11.05 17.39
CA GLU A 75 2.42 -10.37 17.02
C GLU A 75 2.47 -10.06 15.51
N GLU A 76 1.97 -10.94 14.64
CA GLU A 76 1.83 -10.66 13.21
C GLU A 76 0.92 -9.46 12.93
N LEU A 77 -0.25 -9.40 13.59
CA LEU A 77 -1.18 -8.25 13.52
C LEU A 77 -0.58 -6.95 14.05
N ARG A 78 0.34 -7.01 15.02
CA ARG A 78 1.07 -5.82 15.52
C ARG A 78 2.12 -5.31 14.55
N LEU A 79 2.66 -6.18 13.69
CA LEU A 79 3.65 -5.84 12.68
C LEU A 79 3.02 -5.37 11.36
N GLU A 80 1.76 -5.70 11.11
CA GLU A 80 1.01 -5.27 9.92
C GLU A 80 0.93 -3.73 9.75
N PRO A 81 0.70 -2.93 10.81
CA PRO A 81 0.81 -1.47 10.75
C PRO A 81 2.18 -0.96 10.30
N ASP A 82 3.26 -1.62 10.72
CA ASP A 82 4.63 -1.24 10.34
C ASP A 82 5.00 -1.68 8.93
N ARG A 83 4.37 -2.75 8.41
CA ARG A 83 4.54 -3.19 7.02
C ARG A 83 3.76 -2.31 6.02
N LEU A 84 2.59 -1.82 6.40
CA LEU A 84 1.72 -1.04 5.51
C LEU A 84 2.01 0.47 5.51
N ARG A 85 2.73 0.97 6.53
CA ARG A 85 3.11 2.40 6.64
C ARG A 85 4.08 2.90 5.56
N PRO A 86 5.19 2.21 5.25
CA PRO A 86 6.17 2.68 4.27
C PRO A 86 5.55 2.83 2.88
N GLY A 87 4.77 1.84 2.43
CA GLY A 87 4.15 1.86 1.10
C GLY A 87 3.14 3.00 0.90
N ARG A 88 2.49 3.47 1.98
CA ARG A 88 1.58 4.64 1.92
C ARG A 88 2.35 5.96 1.82
N VAL A 89 3.44 6.09 2.57
CA VAL A 89 4.28 7.30 2.56
C VAL A 89 4.98 7.46 1.21
N ASP A 90 5.59 6.39 0.69
CA ASP A 90 6.28 6.40 -0.60
C ASP A 90 5.34 6.78 -1.77
N ARG A 91 4.08 6.32 -1.69
CA ARG A 91 3.07 6.60 -2.72
C ARG A 91 2.66 8.08 -2.70
N ILE A 92 2.44 8.66 -1.53
CA ILE A 92 2.12 10.08 -1.36
C ILE A 92 3.30 10.96 -1.83
N GLU A 93 4.54 10.56 -1.52
CA GLU A 93 5.71 11.33 -1.92
C GLU A 93 5.94 11.29 -3.43
N LYS A 94 5.75 10.13 -4.07
CA LYS A 94 5.76 10.02 -5.54
C LYS A 94 4.68 10.87 -6.20
N GLU A 95 3.46 10.82 -5.68
CA GLU A 95 2.34 11.61 -6.22
C GLU A 95 2.58 13.11 -6.07
N LYS A 96 3.11 13.55 -4.92
CA LYS A 96 3.53 14.94 -4.69
C LYS A 96 4.65 15.37 -5.63
N LYS A 97 5.61 14.49 -5.91
CA LYS A 97 6.69 14.78 -6.86
C LYS A 97 6.14 14.91 -8.28
N HIS A 98 5.28 13.98 -8.69
CA HIS A 98 4.65 14.01 -10.01
C HIS A 98 3.78 15.25 -10.22
N GLN A 99 3.02 15.66 -9.19
CA GLN A 99 2.22 16.89 -9.22
C GLN A 99 3.09 18.12 -9.50
N LYS A 100 4.25 18.23 -8.84
CA LYS A 100 5.19 19.34 -9.08
C LYS A 100 5.81 19.32 -10.47
N GLU A 101 6.10 18.13 -11.00
CA GLU A 101 6.59 17.98 -12.37
C GLU A 101 5.54 18.43 -13.39
N LEU A 102 4.27 18.07 -13.18
CA LEU A 102 3.16 18.52 -14.01
C LEU A 102 2.96 20.03 -13.96
N GLU A 103 2.99 20.64 -12.78
CA GLU A 103 2.91 22.09 -12.60
C GLU A 103 4.02 22.81 -13.38
N LEU A 104 5.26 22.31 -13.29
CA LEU A 104 6.38 22.87 -14.04
C LEU A 104 6.18 22.77 -15.56
N VAL A 105 5.70 21.63 -16.05
CA VAL A 105 5.42 21.43 -17.48
C VAL A 105 4.30 22.37 -17.95
N GLU A 106 3.26 22.55 -17.14
CA GLU A 106 2.16 23.48 -17.46
C GLU A 106 2.66 24.93 -17.53
N ASP A 107 3.50 25.36 -16.59
CA ASP A 107 4.07 26.70 -16.58
C ASP A 107 4.94 26.98 -17.81
N VAL A 108 5.80 26.02 -18.19
CA VAL A 108 6.62 26.12 -19.40
C VAL A 108 5.72 26.22 -20.63
N TRP A 109 4.71 25.35 -20.73
CA TRP A 109 3.82 25.34 -21.89
C TRP A 109 2.99 26.62 -22.02
N ARG A 110 2.55 27.20 -20.88
CA ARG A 110 1.89 28.52 -20.85
C ARG A 110 2.81 29.63 -21.35
N GLY A 111 4.09 29.60 -20.95
CA GLY A 111 5.10 30.54 -21.43
C GLY A 111 5.29 30.46 -22.95
N GLU A 112 5.51 29.25 -23.48
CA GLU A 112 5.69 29.03 -24.91
C GLU A 112 4.46 29.44 -25.73
N ALA A 113 3.25 29.13 -25.25
CA ALA A 113 2.02 29.54 -25.90
C ALA A 113 1.90 31.08 -25.96
N GLN A 114 2.28 31.77 -24.88
CA GLN A 114 2.24 33.23 -24.83
C GLN A 114 3.27 33.89 -25.77
N ASP A 115 4.47 33.32 -25.86
CA ASP A 115 5.51 33.79 -26.77
C ASP A 115 5.08 33.63 -28.24
N LEU A 116 4.48 32.49 -28.59
CA LEU A 116 3.93 32.25 -29.92
C LEU A 116 2.79 33.21 -30.26
N LEU A 117 1.86 33.45 -29.33
CA LEU A 117 0.78 34.44 -29.52
C LEU A 117 1.34 35.85 -29.74
N THR A 118 2.39 36.21 -29.01
CA THR A 118 3.08 37.49 -29.18
C THR A 118 3.72 37.60 -30.56
N GLN A 119 4.38 36.54 -31.03
CA GLN A 119 4.99 36.50 -32.37
C GLN A 119 3.93 36.58 -33.48
N ILE A 120 2.79 35.88 -33.33
CA ILE A 120 1.67 35.97 -34.27
C ILE A 120 1.14 37.41 -34.34
N ALA A 121 0.94 38.07 -33.19
CA ALA A 121 0.46 39.44 -33.15
C ALA A 121 1.42 40.42 -33.85
N GLN A 122 2.73 40.28 -33.62
CA GLN A 122 3.75 41.08 -34.30
C GLN A 122 3.73 40.88 -35.82
N LEU A 123 3.73 39.63 -36.29
CA LEU A 123 3.67 39.30 -37.72
C LEU A 123 2.37 39.78 -38.37
N GLN A 124 1.24 39.75 -37.66
CA GLN A 124 -0.04 40.29 -38.15
C GLN A 124 0.02 41.81 -38.31
N GLU A 125 0.65 42.52 -37.37
CA GLU A 125 0.83 43.97 -37.45
C GLU A 125 1.80 44.35 -38.59
N GLU A 126 2.93 43.65 -38.73
CA GLU A 126 3.87 43.86 -39.84
C GLU A 126 3.19 43.62 -41.21
N ASN A 127 2.44 42.52 -41.36
CA ASN A 127 1.69 42.24 -42.59
C ASN A 127 0.68 43.34 -42.91
N LYS A 128 -0.02 43.85 -41.89
CA LYS A 128 -0.97 44.96 -42.06
C LYS A 128 -0.26 46.23 -42.52
N GLN A 129 0.87 46.57 -41.91
CA GLN A 129 1.68 47.74 -42.28
C GLN A 129 2.23 47.62 -43.72
N LEU A 130 2.73 46.45 -44.11
CA LEU A 130 3.20 46.18 -45.47
C LEU A 130 2.06 46.33 -46.48
N MET A 131 0.88 45.80 -46.20
CA MET A 131 -0.31 45.94 -47.05
C MET A 131 -0.74 47.41 -47.21
N THR A 132 -0.72 48.21 -46.13
CA THR A 132 -1.01 49.64 -46.22
C THR A 132 0.03 50.37 -47.06
N ASN A 133 1.32 50.07 -46.89
CA ASN A 133 2.40 50.71 -47.64
C ASN A 133 2.38 50.35 -49.13
N LEU A 134 2.04 49.11 -49.48
CA LEU A 134 1.85 48.67 -50.87
C LEU A 134 0.69 49.41 -51.51
N SER A 135 -0.47 49.47 -50.84
CA SER A 135 -1.63 50.23 -51.32
C SER A 135 -1.31 51.71 -51.56
N HIS A 136 -0.61 52.35 -50.62
CA HIS A 136 -0.16 53.74 -50.80
C HIS A 136 0.80 53.91 -51.98
N LYS A 137 1.72 52.97 -52.21
CA LYS A 137 2.62 53.00 -53.36
C LYS A 137 1.89 52.78 -54.69
N ASP A 138 0.92 51.87 -54.73
CA ASP A 138 0.12 51.61 -55.92
C ASP A 138 -0.74 52.82 -56.30
N ILE A 139 -1.33 53.51 -55.31
CA ILE A 139 -2.08 54.76 -55.50
C ILE A 139 -1.14 55.87 -56.01
N ASN A 140 0.00 56.07 -55.36
CA ASN A 140 0.97 57.08 -55.80
C ASN A 140 1.48 56.80 -57.22
N PHE A 141 1.70 55.54 -57.60
CA PHE A 141 2.14 55.15 -58.94
C PHE A 141 1.06 55.44 -60.01
N THR A 142 -0.21 55.12 -59.72
CA THR A 142 -1.31 55.42 -60.64
C THR A 142 -1.56 56.93 -60.79
N GLU A 143 -1.39 57.70 -59.72
CA GLU A 143 -1.51 59.16 -59.76
C GLU A 143 -0.36 59.82 -60.55
N GLU A 144 0.88 59.33 -60.41
CA GLU A 144 2.02 59.76 -61.24
C GLU A 144 1.86 59.39 -62.73
N GLU A 145 1.29 58.22 -63.04
CA GLU A 145 0.99 57.82 -64.43
C GLU A 145 -0.11 58.69 -65.05
N PHE A 146 -1.17 59.00 -64.30
CA PHE A 146 -2.22 59.92 -64.75
C PHE A 146 -1.68 61.33 -65.05
N GLN A 147 -0.85 61.89 -64.16
CA GLN A 147 -0.24 63.20 -64.37
C GLN A 147 0.70 63.22 -65.59
N LYS A 148 1.46 62.14 -65.83
CA LYS A 148 2.28 61.99 -67.05
C LYS A 148 1.45 61.91 -68.32
N HIS A 149 0.26 61.32 -68.28
CA HIS A 149 -0.61 61.19 -69.44
C HIS A 149 -1.34 62.52 -69.75
N GLU A 150 -1.81 63.25 -68.73
CA GLU A 150 -2.37 64.59 -68.91
C GLU A 150 -1.34 65.60 -69.44
N GLY A 151 -0.09 65.52 -68.99
CA GLY A 151 1.00 66.36 -69.53
C GLY A 151 1.33 66.12 -71.00
N LYS A 152 0.93 64.97 -71.58
CA LYS A 152 1.15 64.63 -73.00
C LYS A 152 0.01 65.07 -73.93
N PHE A 153 -1.15 65.45 -73.39
CA PHE A 153 -2.31 65.92 -74.18
C PHE A 153 -2.39 67.45 -74.33
N ASN A 154 -1.46 68.19 -73.73
CA ASN A 154 -1.48 69.66 -73.65
C ASN A 154 -0.38 70.35 -74.49
N ILE A 155 0.11 69.71 -75.56
CA ILE A 155 1.10 70.27 -76.50
C ILE A 155 0.54 70.27 -77.91
#